data_AF-A0A925PQP2-F1
#
_entry.id   AF-A0A925PQP2-F1
#
_cell.length_a   1.000
_cell.length_b   1.000
_cell.length_c   1.000
_cell.angle_alpha   90.00
_cell.angle_beta   90.00
_cell.angle_gamma   90.00
#
_symmetry.space_group_name_H-M   'P 1'
#
loop_
_entity.id
_entity.type
_entity.pdbx_description
1 polymer ?
#
loop_
_entity_poly.entity_id
_entity_poly.type
_entity_poly.pdbx_seq_one_letter_code
_entity_poly.pdbx_strand_id
1 'polypeptide(L)'
;MAKQPASNDTDWVLKAMVAVAASDGGLDARETGLIQQVYKDQSGRTLSAEEVARAVEALAKGDAIAEFAAASKALNRNAKEGVIRAAYLVLLADNRIAGEERKKLKDIAAALQIPEIHFGTILEDLAVWLAQQRS
;
A
#
# COMPACT_ATOMS: atom_id res chain seq x y z
N MET A 1 -5.98 30.77 -7.41
CA MET A 1 -6.38 29.36 -7.65
C MET A 1 -5.18 28.49 -7.37
N ALA A 2 -5.18 27.71 -6.28
CA ALA A 2 -4.18 26.67 -6.07
C ALA A 2 -4.85 25.53 -5.29
N LYS A 3 -5.36 24.56 -6.04
CA LYS A 3 -5.96 23.35 -5.48
C LYS A 3 -5.23 22.16 -6.10
N GLN A 4 -4.12 21.75 -5.48
CA GLN A 4 -3.58 20.39 -5.62
C GLN A 4 -2.53 20.11 -4.55
N PRO A 5 -2.91 19.32 -3.53
CA PRO A 5 -1.99 18.34 -2.98
C PRO A 5 -2.67 16.98 -2.75
N ALA A 6 -3.52 16.53 -3.69
CA ALA A 6 -4.17 15.21 -3.61
C ALA A 6 -3.35 14.10 -4.26
N SER A 7 -2.44 14.43 -5.19
CA SER A 7 -1.76 13.46 -6.06
C SER A 7 -0.66 12.64 -5.36
N ASN A 8 0.12 13.27 -4.47
CA ASN A 8 1.29 12.61 -3.89
C ASN A 8 0.93 11.45 -2.95
N ASP A 9 -0.07 11.62 -2.10
CA ASP A 9 -0.43 10.61 -1.10
C ASP A 9 -1.01 9.35 -1.76
N THR A 10 -1.79 9.52 -2.84
CA THR A 10 -2.35 8.38 -3.58
C THR A 10 -1.28 7.64 -4.38
N ASP A 11 -0.26 8.34 -4.88
CA ASP A 11 0.87 7.70 -5.56
C ASP A 11 1.69 6.82 -4.60
N TRP A 12 1.87 7.25 -3.34
CA TRP A 12 2.52 6.43 -2.31
C TRP A 12 1.68 5.22 -1.90
N VAL A 13 0.35 5.37 -1.86
CA VAL A 13 -0.59 4.27 -1.64
C VAL A 13 -0.47 3.23 -2.75
N LEU A 14 -0.52 3.63 -4.03
CA LEU A 14 -0.37 2.71 -5.16
C LEU A 14 0.99 2.02 -5.13
N LYS A 15 2.07 2.77 -4.89
CA LYS A 15 3.42 2.21 -4.81
C LYS A 15 3.53 1.14 -3.72
N ALA A 16 2.93 1.36 -2.54
CA ALA A 16 2.99 0.38 -1.46
C ALA A 16 2.19 -0.88 -1.76
N MET A 17 0.98 -0.73 -2.33
CA MET A 17 0.17 -1.85 -2.77
C MET A 17 0.90 -2.73 -3.79
N VAL A 18 1.52 -2.11 -4.80
CA VAL A 18 2.32 -2.83 -5.80
C VAL A 18 3.57 -3.45 -5.18
N ALA A 19 4.24 -2.75 -4.26
CA ALA A 19 5.46 -3.25 -3.62
C ALA A 19 5.25 -4.51 -2.78
N VAL A 20 4.11 -4.61 -2.09
CA VAL A 20 3.80 -5.81 -1.31
C VAL A 20 3.30 -6.96 -2.18
N ALA A 21 2.42 -6.68 -3.13
CA ALA A 21 1.86 -7.71 -4.00
C ALA A 21 2.91 -8.28 -4.97
N ALA A 22 3.85 -7.48 -5.48
CA ALA A 22 4.91 -7.96 -6.36
C ALA A 22 6.11 -8.57 -5.63
N SER A 23 6.00 -8.86 -4.32
CA SER A 23 7.14 -9.22 -3.48
C SER A 23 7.76 -10.58 -3.81
N ASP A 24 7.03 -11.47 -4.47
CA ASP A 24 7.44 -12.82 -4.83
C ASP A 24 7.81 -13.01 -6.32
N GLY A 25 7.74 -11.94 -7.13
CA GLY A 25 8.28 -11.94 -8.50
C GLY A 25 7.38 -11.42 -9.61
N GLY A 26 6.23 -10.82 -9.31
CA GLY A 26 5.39 -10.16 -10.31
C GLY A 26 3.97 -9.91 -9.82
N LEU A 27 3.09 -9.42 -10.70
CA LEU A 27 1.65 -9.35 -10.45
C LEU A 27 0.91 -10.18 -11.48
N ASP A 28 0.03 -11.08 -11.03
CA ASP A 28 -0.96 -11.73 -11.86
C ASP A 28 -2.22 -10.85 -12.06
N ALA A 29 -3.15 -11.32 -12.89
CA ALA A 29 -4.37 -10.57 -13.19
C ALA A 29 -5.31 -10.41 -11.97
N ARG A 30 -5.28 -11.36 -11.03
CA ARG A 30 -6.09 -11.30 -9.80
C ARG A 30 -5.53 -10.24 -8.86
N GLU A 31 -4.21 -10.21 -8.67
CA GLU A 31 -3.54 -9.21 -7.84
C GLU A 31 -3.68 -7.81 -8.43
N THR A 32 -3.58 -7.68 -9.76
CA THR A 32 -3.86 -6.42 -10.47
C THR A 32 -5.29 -5.94 -10.21
N GLY A 33 -6.28 -6.82 -10.37
CA GLY A 33 -7.68 -6.49 -10.12
C GLY A 33 -7.93 -6.07 -8.67
N LEU A 34 -7.24 -6.71 -7.73
CA LEU A 34 -7.32 -6.39 -6.31
C LEU A 34 -6.76 -5.00 -6.00
N ILE A 35 -5.57 -4.66 -6.52
CA ILE A 35 -4.97 -3.34 -6.36
C ILE A 35 -5.90 -2.26 -6.91
N GLN A 36 -6.51 -2.50 -8.08
CA GLN A 36 -7.48 -1.56 -8.67
C GLN A 36 -8.70 -1.36 -7.76
N GLN A 37 -9.22 -2.44 -7.18
CA GLN A 37 -10.38 -2.38 -6.28
C GLN A 37 -10.05 -1.63 -4.98
N VAL A 38 -8.96 -2.01 -4.28
CA VAL A 38 -8.54 -1.36 -3.03
C VAL A 38 -8.23 0.11 -3.26
N TYR A 39 -7.53 0.45 -4.34
CA TYR A 39 -7.22 1.84 -4.68
C TYR A 39 -8.49 2.66 -4.93
N LYS A 40 -9.47 2.09 -5.63
CA LYS A 40 -10.78 2.74 -5.86
C LYS A 40 -11.53 2.97 -4.56
N ASP A 41 -11.57 1.96 -3.68
CA ASP A 41 -12.30 2.07 -2.41
C ASP A 41 -11.67 3.11 -1.48
N GLN A 42 -10.35 3.30 -1.53
CA GLN A 42 -9.66 4.31 -0.72
C GLN A 42 -9.65 5.71 -1.32
N SER A 43 -9.50 5.84 -2.65
CA SER A 43 -9.29 7.14 -3.30
C SER A 43 -10.50 7.66 -4.07
N GLY A 44 -11.49 6.80 -4.34
CA GLY A 44 -12.58 7.08 -5.27
C GLY A 44 -12.17 7.07 -6.76
N ARG A 45 -10.88 6.93 -7.07
CA ARG A 45 -10.36 6.91 -8.45
C ARG A 45 -10.15 5.48 -8.93
N THR A 46 -10.55 5.21 -10.17
CA THR A 46 -10.27 3.92 -10.83
C THR A 46 -8.88 3.96 -11.46
N LEU A 47 -8.12 2.89 -11.30
CA LEU A 47 -6.85 2.66 -12.00
C LEU A 47 -7.06 1.76 -13.21
N SER A 48 -6.40 2.05 -14.33
CA SER A 48 -6.27 1.11 -15.43
C SER A 48 -5.20 0.05 -15.15
N ALA A 49 -5.29 -1.10 -15.83
CA ALA A 49 -4.25 -2.13 -15.73
C ALA A 49 -2.87 -1.60 -16.20
N GLU A 50 -2.86 -0.67 -17.16
CA GLU A 50 -1.65 -0.01 -17.65
C GLU A 50 -1.03 0.93 -16.59
N GLU A 51 -1.85 1.57 -15.75
CA GLU A 51 -1.35 2.37 -14.61
C GLU A 51 -0.68 1.47 -13.56
N VAL A 52 -1.28 0.31 -13.27
CA VAL A 52 -0.68 -0.68 -12.36
C VAL A 52 0.62 -1.23 -12.95
N ALA A 53 0.63 -1.62 -14.23
CA ALA A 53 1.82 -2.12 -14.91
C ALA A 53 2.97 -1.10 -14.92
N ARG A 54 2.67 0.18 -15.15
CA ARG A 54 3.67 1.26 -15.06
C ARG A 54 4.21 1.42 -13.64
N ALA A 55 3.38 1.26 -12.61
CA ALA A 55 3.84 1.30 -11.23
C ALA A 55 4.75 0.11 -10.90
N VAL A 56 4.45 -1.10 -11.41
CA VAL A 56 5.33 -2.28 -11.29
C VAL A 56 6.68 -2.04 -11.97
N GLU A 57 6.68 -1.54 -13.21
CA GLU A 57 7.92 -1.24 -13.92
C GLU A 57 8.76 -0.18 -13.22
N ALA A 58 8.12 0.86 -12.68
CA ALA A 58 8.81 1.89 -11.91
C ALA A 58 9.43 1.30 -10.64
N LEU A 59 8.70 0.42 -9.95
CA LEU A 59 9.19 -0.30 -8.77
C LEU A 59 10.41 -1.17 -9.10
N ALA A 60 10.37 -1.91 -10.22
CA ALA A 60 11.45 -2.79 -10.63
C ALA A 60 12.75 -2.05 -10.99
N LYS A 61 12.65 -0.76 -11.37
CA LYS A 61 13.79 0.10 -11.71
C LYS A 61 14.36 0.85 -10.51
N GLY A 62 13.65 0.87 -9.37
CA GLY A 62 13.98 1.68 -8.20
C GLY A 62 14.19 0.85 -6.94
N ASP A 63 14.55 1.53 -5.86
CA ASP A 63 14.54 0.97 -4.51
C ASP A 63 13.35 1.54 -3.74
N ALA A 64 12.27 0.76 -3.73
CA ALA A 64 11.02 1.13 -3.08
C ALA A 64 11.21 1.58 -1.62
N ILE A 65 12.07 0.88 -0.88
CA ILE A 65 12.29 1.13 0.55
C ILE A 65 13.04 2.45 0.73
N ALA A 66 14.06 2.71 -0.08
CA ALA A 66 14.77 3.99 -0.07
C ALA A 66 13.84 5.16 -0.41
N GLU A 67 12.94 4.97 -1.38
CA GLU A 67 11.96 5.99 -1.77
C GLU A 67 10.94 6.29 -0.67
N PHE A 68 10.42 5.26 0.02
CA PHE A 68 9.56 5.46 1.19
C PHE A 68 10.31 6.18 2.33
N ALA A 69 11.58 5.83 2.55
CA ALA A 69 12.41 6.49 3.55
C ALA A 69 12.60 7.98 3.24
N ALA A 70 12.84 8.33 1.96
CA ALA A 70 12.95 9.72 1.52
C ALA A 70 11.62 10.49 1.70
N ALA A 71 10.49 9.84 1.38
CA ALA A 71 9.16 10.43 1.51
C ALA A 71 8.69 10.61 2.96
N SER A 72 9.23 9.82 3.89
CA SER A 72 8.78 9.75 5.28
C SER A 72 8.73 11.11 6.00
N LYS A 73 9.60 12.06 5.64
CA LYS A 73 9.63 13.40 6.25
C LYS A 73 8.55 14.33 5.72
N ALA A 74 8.10 14.10 4.49
CA ALA A 74 7.09 14.92 3.83
C ALA A 74 5.66 14.43 4.12
N LEU A 75 5.49 13.13 4.38
CA LEU A 75 4.19 12.54 4.67
C LEU A 75 3.78 12.82 6.12
N ASN A 76 2.54 13.28 6.31
CA ASN A 76 1.94 13.37 7.63
C ASN A 76 1.57 11.98 8.17
N ARG A 77 1.24 11.89 9.45
CA ARG A 77 0.89 10.62 10.12
C ARG A 77 -0.25 9.88 9.40
N ASN A 78 -1.33 10.58 9.05
CA ASN A 78 -2.50 9.95 8.42
C ASN A 78 -2.16 9.39 7.03
N ALA A 79 -1.33 10.08 6.25
CA ALA A 79 -0.87 9.60 4.96
C ALA A 79 -0.05 8.32 5.12
N LYS A 80 0.90 8.29 6.06
CA LYS A 80 1.70 7.09 6.37
C LYS A 80 0.83 5.90 6.77
N GLU A 81 -0.17 6.14 7.62
CA GLU A 81 -1.13 5.10 8.01
C GLU A 81 -1.96 4.62 6.83
N GLY A 82 -2.42 5.52 5.96
CA GLY A 82 -3.15 5.19 4.73
C GLY A 82 -2.35 4.27 3.81
N VAL A 83 -1.05 4.56 3.61
CA VAL A 83 -0.13 3.71 2.84
C VAL A 83 -0.10 2.28 3.40
N ILE A 84 0.06 2.13 4.72
CA ILE A 84 0.11 0.81 5.37
C ILE A 84 -1.23 0.09 5.29
N ARG A 85 -2.34 0.78 5.53
CA ARG A 85 -3.69 0.19 5.47
C ARG A 85 -4.00 -0.33 4.06
N ALA A 86 -3.68 0.45 3.03
CA ALA A 86 -3.89 0.04 1.64
C ALA A 86 -3.07 -1.19 1.26
N ALA A 87 -1.77 -1.18 1.56
CA ALA A 87 -0.91 -2.32 1.30
C ALA A 87 -1.39 -3.57 2.06
N TYR A 88 -1.83 -3.43 3.32
CA TYR A 88 -2.35 -4.55 4.09
C TYR A 88 -3.67 -5.11 3.54
N LEU A 89 -4.58 -4.27 3.04
CA LEU A 89 -5.83 -4.72 2.42
C LEU A 89 -5.59 -5.59 1.18
N VAL A 90 -4.57 -5.25 0.38
CA VAL A 90 -4.16 -6.07 -0.77
C VAL A 90 -3.66 -7.43 -0.30
N LEU A 91 -2.86 -7.50 0.76
CA LEU A 91 -2.40 -8.79 1.29
C LEU A 91 -3.53 -9.65 1.88
N LEU A 92 -4.55 -9.02 2.46
CA LEU A 92 -5.65 -9.75 3.08
C LEU A 92 -6.64 -10.36 2.09
N ALA A 93 -6.74 -9.85 0.87
CA ALA A 93 -7.81 -10.29 -0.02
C ALA A 93 -7.60 -11.70 -0.60
N ASP A 94 -6.37 -12.20 -0.63
CA ASP A 94 -6.10 -13.62 -0.95
C ASP A 94 -6.21 -14.54 0.27
N ASN A 95 -6.64 -14.00 1.42
CA ASN A 95 -6.88 -14.70 2.69
C ASN A 95 -5.66 -15.49 3.22
N ARG A 96 -4.47 -15.21 2.68
CA ARG A 96 -3.19 -15.79 3.04
C ARG A 96 -2.12 -14.75 2.79
N ILE A 97 -1.42 -14.34 3.86
CA ILE A 97 -0.27 -13.46 3.76
C ILE A 97 0.99 -14.32 3.83
N ALA A 98 1.79 -14.32 2.77
CA ALA A 98 3.10 -14.97 2.74
C ALA A 98 4.11 -14.25 3.66
N GLY A 99 5.15 -14.97 4.07
CA GLY A 99 6.19 -14.42 4.94
C GLY A 99 6.92 -13.22 4.32
N GLU A 100 7.21 -13.28 3.03
CA GLU A 100 7.90 -12.21 2.29
C GLU A 100 7.03 -10.97 2.14
N GLU A 101 5.73 -11.12 1.86
CA GLU A 101 4.78 -10.00 1.79
C GLU A 101 4.66 -9.27 3.13
N ARG A 102 4.54 -10.03 4.24
CA ARG A 102 4.49 -9.46 5.59
C ARG A 102 5.79 -8.75 5.93
N LYS A 103 6.94 -9.35 5.59
CA LYS A 103 8.25 -8.75 5.80
C LYS A 103 8.36 -7.44 5.00
N LYS A 104 7.95 -7.45 3.73
CA LYS A 104 7.94 -6.25 2.88
C LYS A 104 7.07 -5.13 3.47
N LEU A 105 5.87 -5.45 3.95
CA LEU A 105 5.00 -4.48 4.60
C LEU A 105 5.64 -3.88 5.86
N LYS A 106 6.32 -4.70 6.67
CA LYS A 106 7.07 -4.24 7.85
C LYS A 106 8.25 -3.35 7.47
N ASP A 107 8.97 -3.68 6.41
CA ASP A 107 10.09 -2.87 5.89
C ASP A 107 9.60 -1.49 5.40
N ILE A 108 8.45 -1.44 4.71
CA ILE A 108 7.81 -0.18 4.30
C ILE A 108 7.40 0.65 5.52
N ALA A 109 6.81 0.03 6.54
CA ALA A 109 6.44 0.73 7.78
C ALA A 109 7.66 1.33 8.48
N ALA A 110 8.76 0.56 8.58
CA ALA A 110 10.02 1.03 9.13
C ALA A 110 10.60 2.20 8.32
N ALA A 111 10.58 2.12 6.98
CA ALA A 111 11.03 3.20 6.10
C ALA A 111 10.20 4.47 6.27
N LEU A 112 8.89 4.35 6.47
CA LEU A 112 8.00 5.46 6.78
C LEU A 112 8.18 6.02 8.20
N GLN A 113 9.08 5.45 9.00
CA GLN A 113 9.32 5.79 10.40
C GLN A 113 8.07 5.56 11.28
N ILE A 114 7.30 4.52 10.97
CA ILE A 114 6.17 4.08 11.79
C ILE A 114 6.73 3.15 12.88
N PRO A 115 6.56 3.47 14.17
CA PRO A 115 6.99 2.59 15.26
C PRO A 115 6.28 1.24 15.20
N GLU A 116 6.97 0.16 15.57
CA GLU A 116 6.42 -1.21 15.52
C GLU A 116 5.11 -1.37 16.32
N ILE A 117 5.01 -0.72 17.48
CA ILE A 117 3.78 -0.72 18.28
C ILE A 117 2.63 -0.09 17.49
N HIS A 118 2.88 1.07 16.87
CA HIS A 118 1.86 1.78 16.08
C HIS A 118 1.49 1.00 14.82
N PHE A 119 2.47 0.34 14.19
CA PHE A 119 2.23 -0.58 13.08
C PHE A 119 1.26 -1.70 13.49
N GLY A 120 1.49 -2.36 14.63
CA GLY A 120 0.59 -3.37 15.17
C GLY A 120 -0.84 -2.86 15.35
N THR A 121 -1.00 -1.70 15.99
CA THR A 121 -2.33 -1.08 16.20
C THR A 121 -3.06 -0.80 14.89
N ILE A 122 -2.38 -0.30 13.85
CA ILE A 122 -2.99 -0.08 12.53
C ILE A 122 -3.58 -1.38 11.96
N LEU A 123 -2.84 -2.48 12.07
CA LEU A 123 -3.29 -3.77 11.53
C LEU A 123 -4.45 -4.36 12.34
N GLU A 124 -4.40 -4.25 13.66
CA GLU A 124 -5.46 -4.71 14.56
C GLU A 124 -6.76 -3.94 14.32
N ASP A 125 -6.71 -2.61 14.29
CA ASP A 125 -7.87 -1.75 14.03
C ASP A 125 -8.52 -2.10 12.69
N LEU A 126 -7.71 -2.31 11.65
CA LEU A 126 -8.19 -2.66 10.31
C LEU A 126 -8.79 -4.08 10.29
N ALA A 127 -8.20 -5.04 10.98
CA ALA A 127 -8.74 -6.40 11.09
C ALA A 127 -10.10 -6.42 11.82
N VAL A 128 -10.23 -5.65 12.91
CA VAL A 128 -11.50 -5.51 13.65
C VAL A 128 -12.57 -4.88 12.76
N TRP A 129 -12.24 -3.82 12.03
CA TRP A 129 -13.17 -3.17 11.10
C TRP A 129 -13.63 -4.11 9.99
N LEU A 130 -12.72 -4.89 9.39
CA LEU A 130 -13.06 -5.89 8.37
C LEU A 130 -13.98 -7.00 8.93
N ALA A 131 -13.76 -7.44 10.17
CA ALA A 131 -14.62 -8.43 10.80
C ALA A 131 -16.05 -7.91 11.02
N GLN A 132 -16.19 -6.62 11.35
CA GLN A 132 -17.50 -5.97 11.52
C GLN A 132 -18.24 -5.80 10.19
N GLN A 133 -17.55 -5.55 9.08
CA GLN A 133 -18.19 -5.43 7.77
C GLN A 133 -18.71 -6.76 7.20
N ARG A 134 -18.14 -7.88 7.65
CA ARG A 134 -18.51 -9.23 7.21
C ARG A 134 -19.56 -9.90 8.10
N SER A 135 -19.96 -9.23 9.20
CA SER A 135 -21.00 -9.65 10.13
C SER A 135 -22.35 -9.03 9.77
#